data_AF-A0A949MUI7-F1
#
_entry.id   AF-A0A949MUI7-F1
#
_cell.length_a   1.000
_cell.length_b   1.000
_cell.length_c   1.000
_cell.angle_alpha   90.00
_cell.angle_beta   90.00
_cell.angle_gamma   90.00
#
_symmetry.space_group_name_H-M   'P 1'
#
loop_
_entity.id
_entity.type
_entity.pdbx_description
1 polymer ?
#
loop_
_entity_poly.entity_id
_entity_poly.type
_entity_poly.pdbx_seq_one_letter_code
_entity_poly.pdbx_strand_id
1 'polypeptide(L)'
;RRVSLYQPETNARHPLAAVEITNDGESSLPPGILTLYDDNPLLKGIDFVGDAQLSTLDKGEKRLVSYALDTKTTIDRSQKTTSTEGKMTASQGIVREAAEYRMETDYTVKAPQDAPRTVIIEQPRLGGDYKLVEPDPKTVGMTANDYRIALSLKAGETKTLRVVLEDQVWQSYSISDMPADRLMAYASGNGALSSSARKAFAEIAGLRRALDDFDQKIAAAKSDRQTIFQDQARIRENLKSLTGKSAVQQRYLDELNVQEDSISKLTRRIQDLSSQRQAKQDELQKKIAALSF
;
A
#
# COMPACT_ATOMS: atom_id res chain seq x y z
N ARG A 1 -31.48 -8.39 26.37
CA ARG A 1 -30.28 -9.13 26.86
C ARG A 1 -29.14 -8.15 27.11
N ARG A 2 -28.42 -8.21 28.24
CA ARG A 2 -27.25 -7.34 28.49
C ARG A 2 -26.00 -7.84 27.76
N VAL A 3 -25.24 -6.93 27.16
CA VAL A 3 -23.99 -7.18 26.45
C VAL A 3 -23.04 -5.99 26.65
N SER A 4 -21.76 -6.17 26.33
CA SER A 4 -20.80 -5.08 26.23
C SER A 4 -20.46 -4.85 24.75
N LEU A 5 -20.77 -3.69 24.20
CA LEU A 5 -20.50 -3.32 22.80
C LEU A 5 -19.14 -2.61 22.70
N TYR A 6 -18.17 -3.22 22.03
CA TYR A 6 -16.88 -2.60 21.80
C TYR A 6 -16.83 -1.92 20.43
N GLN A 7 -16.60 -0.62 20.45
CA GLN A 7 -16.43 0.24 19.29
C GLN A 7 -15.11 1.00 19.43
N PRO A 8 -14.06 0.63 18.68
CA PRO A 8 -12.73 1.20 18.87
C PRO A 8 -12.68 2.72 18.67
N GLU A 9 -13.54 3.27 17.79
CA GLU A 9 -13.66 4.71 17.53
C GLU A 9 -14.34 5.48 18.67
N THR A 10 -15.12 4.80 19.52
CA THR A 10 -15.80 5.44 20.66
C THR A 10 -14.94 5.41 21.92
N ASN A 11 -14.30 4.28 22.21
CA ASN A 11 -13.33 4.16 23.29
C ASN A 11 -12.33 3.04 23.00
N ALA A 12 -11.04 3.39 23.05
CA ALA A 12 -9.96 2.48 22.64
C ALA A 12 -9.68 1.31 23.60
N ARG A 13 -10.20 1.32 24.84
CA ARG A 13 -9.88 0.31 25.86
C ARG A 13 -11.09 -0.34 26.53
N HIS A 14 -12.23 0.35 26.57
CA HIS A 14 -13.39 -0.10 27.32
C HIS A 14 -14.62 -0.19 26.41
N PRO A 15 -15.37 -1.30 26.46
CA PRO A 15 -16.62 -1.38 25.74
C PRO A 15 -17.71 -0.54 26.41
N LEU A 16 -18.77 -0.25 25.68
CA LEU A 16 -20.00 0.33 26.20
C LEU A 16 -20.88 -0.77 26.79
N ALA A 17 -21.40 -0.59 27.99
CA ALA A 17 -22.51 -1.39 28.48
C ALA A 17 -23.74 -1.13 27.60
N ALA A 18 -24.34 -2.20 27.10
CA ALA A 18 -25.45 -2.12 26.16
C ALA A 18 -26.50 -3.20 26.43
N VAL A 19 -27.71 -2.96 25.92
CA VAL A 19 -28.78 -3.94 25.86
C VAL A 19 -29.12 -4.25 24.41
N GLU A 20 -29.28 -5.52 24.14
CA GLU A 20 -29.85 -6.03 22.90
C GLU A 20 -31.37 -6.12 23.08
N ILE A 21 -32.09 -5.36 22.27
CA ILE A 21 -33.55 -5.22 22.26
C ILE A 21 -34.07 -5.72 20.92
N THR A 22 -35.18 -6.45 20.93
CA THR A 22 -35.95 -6.79 19.73
C THR A 22 -37.34 -6.19 19.91
N ASN A 23 -37.86 -5.51 18.89
CA ASN A 23 -39.26 -5.09 18.89
C ASN A 23 -40.14 -6.25 18.40
N ASP A 24 -40.66 -7.03 19.34
CA ASP A 24 -41.60 -8.12 19.09
C ASP A 24 -43.07 -7.67 19.05
N GLY A 25 -43.33 -6.37 19.20
CA GLY A 25 -44.66 -5.78 19.15
C GLY A 25 -45.26 -5.72 17.74
N GLU A 26 -46.48 -5.19 17.65
CA GLU A 26 -47.21 -5.09 16.38
C GLU A 26 -46.90 -3.83 15.55
N SER A 27 -46.22 -2.84 16.14
CA SER A 27 -45.92 -1.55 15.53
C SER A 27 -44.46 -1.12 15.78
N SER A 28 -43.94 -0.20 14.96
CA SER A 28 -42.64 0.44 15.21
C SER A 28 -42.65 1.22 16.52
N LEU A 29 -41.56 1.15 17.28
CA LEU A 29 -41.37 1.94 18.49
C LEU A 29 -40.81 3.32 18.11
N PRO A 30 -41.38 4.41 18.65
CA PRO A 30 -40.91 5.77 18.36
C PRO A 30 -39.51 6.01 18.97
N PRO A 31 -38.76 6.99 18.44
CA PRO A 31 -37.50 7.41 19.05
C PRO A 31 -37.74 8.04 20.42
N GLY A 32 -36.80 7.87 21.34
CA GLY A 32 -36.93 8.37 22.72
C GLY A 32 -35.73 8.05 23.59
N ILE A 33 -35.85 8.34 24.89
CA ILE A 33 -34.85 7.99 25.90
C ILE A 33 -35.38 6.78 26.68
N LEU A 34 -34.51 5.79 26.89
CA LEU A 34 -34.75 4.63 27.73
C LEU A 34 -33.98 4.81 29.04
N THR A 35 -34.69 4.73 30.16
CA THR A 35 -34.08 4.66 31.49
C THR A 35 -33.99 3.19 31.89
N LEU A 36 -32.77 2.72 32.15
CA LEU A 36 -32.49 1.31 32.38
C LEU A 36 -32.28 1.04 33.87
N TYR A 37 -32.89 -0.04 34.34
CA TYR A 37 -32.75 -0.56 35.69
C TYR A 37 -32.28 -2.01 35.65
N ASP A 38 -31.48 -2.43 36.63
CA ASP A 38 -31.02 -3.81 36.80
C ASP A 38 -31.44 -4.32 38.18
N ASP A 39 -31.77 -5.59 38.28
CA ASP A 39 -32.12 -6.19 39.57
C ASP A 39 -30.87 -6.27 40.44
N ASN A 40 -30.98 -5.81 41.69
CA ASN A 40 -29.92 -5.89 42.68
C ASN A 40 -30.29 -6.92 43.77
N PRO A 41 -29.78 -8.17 43.68
CA PRO A 41 -30.12 -9.23 44.63
C PRO A 41 -29.64 -8.93 46.06
N LEU A 42 -28.59 -8.11 46.21
CA LEU A 42 -28.02 -7.73 47.51
C LEU A 42 -28.92 -6.71 48.23
N LEU A 43 -29.57 -5.83 47.48
CA LEU A 43 -30.45 -4.78 48.01
C LEU A 43 -31.95 -5.15 47.92
N LYS A 44 -32.30 -6.31 47.34
CA LYS A 44 -33.69 -6.73 47.07
C LYS A 44 -34.52 -5.62 46.41
N GLY A 45 -33.94 -4.94 45.42
CA GLY A 45 -34.55 -3.82 44.72
C GLY A 45 -33.99 -3.63 43.31
N ILE A 46 -34.50 -2.64 42.61
CA ILE A 46 -34.03 -2.23 41.28
C ILE A 46 -33.00 -1.12 41.44
N ASP A 47 -31.88 -1.22 40.74
CA ASP A 47 -30.82 -0.21 40.71
C ASP A 47 -30.82 0.50 39.36
N PHE A 48 -30.65 1.81 39.35
CA PHE A 48 -30.56 2.58 38.12
C PHE A 48 -29.17 2.37 37.49
N VAL A 49 -29.12 1.94 36.23
CA VAL A 49 -27.85 1.62 35.56
C VAL A 49 -27.46 2.59 34.45
N GLY A 50 -28.39 3.44 33.99
CA GLY A 50 -28.11 4.49 33.02
C GLY A 50 -29.29 4.82 32.12
N ASP A 51 -29.11 5.85 31.31
CA ASP A 51 -30.04 6.22 30.24
C ASP A 51 -29.43 5.92 28.88
N ALA A 52 -30.29 5.62 27.91
CA ALA A 52 -29.89 5.41 26.53
C ALA A 52 -30.82 6.10 25.55
N GLN A 53 -30.28 6.47 24.39
CA GLN A 53 -31.09 6.99 23.30
C GLN A 53 -31.53 5.84 22.38
N LEU A 54 -32.82 5.76 22.11
CA LEU A 54 -33.42 4.85 21.14
C LEU A 54 -33.84 5.65 19.90
N SER A 55 -33.32 5.27 18.74
CA SER A 55 -33.88 5.67 17.44
C SER A 55 -35.08 4.78 17.08
N THR A 56 -35.93 5.22 16.15
CA THR A 56 -37.10 4.44 15.67
C THR A 56 -36.73 2.98 15.43
N LEU A 57 -37.43 2.06 16.10
CA LEU A 57 -37.15 0.63 16.04
C LEU A 57 -38.33 -0.08 15.38
N ASP A 58 -38.12 -0.56 14.16
CA ASP A 58 -39.22 -1.13 13.38
C ASP A 58 -39.70 -2.47 13.93
N LYS A 59 -40.91 -2.88 13.54
CA LYS A 59 -41.46 -4.18 13.92
C LYS A 59 -40.51 -5.31 13.51
N GLY A 60 -40.17 -6.18 14.46
CA GLY A 60 -39.25 -7.30 14.28
C GLY A 60 -37.77 -6.89 14.24
N GLU A 61 -37.45 -5.60 14.31
CA GLU A 61 -36.08 -5.13 14.28
C GLU A 61 -35.38 -5.43 15.61
N LYS A 62 -34.10 -5.81 15.50
CA LYS A 62 -33.20 -6.06 16.61
C LYS A 62 -32.10 -5.00 16.66
N ARG A 63 -31.87 -4.38 17.82
CA ARG A 63 -30.91 -3.28 17.98
C ARG A 63 -30.13 -3.37 19.28
N LEU A 64 -28.88 -2.90 19.22
CA LEU A 64 -28.03 -2.68 20.37
C LEU A 64 -28.16 -1.23 20.81
N VAL A 65 -28.39 -1.02 22.10
CA VAL A 65 -28.57 0.29 22.71
C VAL A 65 -27.60 0.41 23.87
N SER A 66 -26.59 1.27 23.72
CA SER A 66 -25.57 1.55 24.74
C SER A 66 -26.05 2.64 25.72
N TYR A 67 -25.64 2.50 26.98
CA TYR A 67 -26.11 3.38 28.06
C TYR A 67 -25.01 3.84 29.03
N ALA A 68 -23.87 3.16 29.07
CA ALA A 68 -22.74 3.53 29.92
C ALA A 68 -21.43 2.97 29.38
N LEU A 69 -20.29 3.44 29.91
CA LEU A 69 -18.98 2.84 29.68
C LEU A 69 -18.75 1.70 30.68
N ASP A 70 -18.40 0.49 30.22
CA ASP A 70 -18.02 -0.63 31.07
C ASP A 70 -16.53 -0.57 31.41
N THR A 71 -16.21 0.18 32.47
CA THR A 71 -14.82 0.39 32.93
C THR A 71 -14.18 -0.87 33.54
N LYS A 72 -14.98 -1.91 33.85
CA LYS A 72 -14.49 -3.15 34.46
C LYS A 72 -14.07 -4.21 33.44
N THR A 73 -14.44 -4.04 32.18
CA THR A 73 -13.97 -4.86 31.05
C THR A 73 -12.90 -4.09 30.29
N THR A 74 -11.75 -4.71 30.05
CA THR A 74 -10.66 -4.09 29.27
C THR A 74 -10.42 -4.86 27.99
N ILE A 75 -10.14 -4.14 26.91
CA ILE A 75 -9.84 -4.68 25.59
C ILE A 75 -8.54 -4.04 25.11
N ASP A 76 -7.53 -4.88 24.87
CA ASP A 76 -6.32 -4.47 24.16
C ASP A 76 -6.45 -4.89 22.69
N ARG A 77 -6.18 -3.95 21.79
CA ARG A 77 -6.27 -4.15 20.34
C ARG A 77 -4.87 -4.06 19.74
N SER A 78 -4.45 -5.09 19.03
CA SER A 78 -3.26 -5.05 18.18
C SER A 78 -3.66 -5.33 16.74
N GLN A 79 -2.93 -4.72 15.80
CA GLN A 79 -3.22 -4.86 14.38
C GLN A 79 -1.92 -5.07 13.62
N LYS A 80 -1.96 -5.99 12.66
CA LYS A 80 -0.86 -6.27 11.75
C LYS A 80 -1.42 -6.41 10.34
N THR A 81 -0.74 -5.78 9.39
CA THR A 81 -1.01 -5.98 7.97
C THR A 81 0.17 -6.71 7.35
N THR A 82 -0.12 -7.78 6.63
CA THR A 82 0.85 -8.50 5.81
C THR A 82 0.40 -8.50 4.36
N SER A 83 1.36 -8.53 3.45
CA SER A 83 1.09 -8.75 2.04
C SER A 83 1.92 -9.94 1.56
N THR A 84 1.28 -10.80 0.79
CA THR A 84 1.94 -11.91 0.12
C THR A 84 1.81 -11.69 -1.38
N GLU A 85 2.93 -11.73 -2.09
CA GLU A 85 2.95 -11.72 -3.54
C GLU A 85 2.30 -13.01 -4.06
N GLY A 86 1.31 -12.84 -4.92
CA GLY A 86 0.53 -13.92 -5.51
C GLY A 86 0.98 -14.25 -6.92
N LYS A 87 0.02 -14.69 -7.75
CA LYS A 87 0.26 -15.03 -9.15
C LYS A 87 0.71 -13.79 -9.95
N MET A 88 1.74 -13.97 -10.76
CA MET A 88 2.19 -12.97 -11.73
C MET A 88 1.93 -13.46 -13.16
N THR A 89 1.50 -12.56 -14.03
CA THR A 89 1.41 -12.79 -15.48
C THR A 89 2.05 -11.61 -16.22
N ALA A 90 2.52 -11.85 -17.43
CA ALA A 90 2.97 -10.78 -18.31
C ALA A 90 2.37 -10.97 -19.69
N SER A 91 1.94 -9.87 -20.31
CA SER A 91 1.50 -9.87 -21.71
C SER A 91 1.52 -8.45 -22.26
N GLN A 92 1.88 -8.29 -23.53
CA GLN A 92 1.83 -7.01 -24.25
C GLN A 92 2.56 -5.86 -23.51
N GLY A 93 3.69 -6.16 -22.87
CA GLY A 93 4.48 -5.18 -22.13
C GLY A 93 3.91 -4.77 -20.76
N ILE A 94 2.85 -5.43 -20.29
CA ILE A 94 2.26 -5.23 -18.97
C ILE A 94 2.52 -6.46 -18.10
N VAL A 95 3.02 -6.24 -16.89
CA VAL A 95 3.05 -7.23 -15.82
C VAL A 95 1.82 -7.02 -14.94
N ARG A 96 1.06 -8.09 -14.71
CA ARG A 96 0.01 -8.13 -13.69
C ARG A 96 0.46 -8.99 -12.54
N GLU A 97 0.40 -8.42 -11.34
CA GLU A 97 0.82 -9.07 -10.11
C GLU A 97 -0.38 -9.10 -9.17
N ALA A 98 -0.79 -10.30 -8.75
CA ALA A 98 -1.74 -10.43 -7.66
C ALA A 98 -0.99 -10.17 -6.35
N ALA A 99 -1.59 -9.39 -5.46
CA ALA A 99 -1.16 -9.27 -4.08
C ALA A 99 -2.34 -9.63 -3.19
N GLU A 100 -2.10 -10.47 -2.20
CA GLU A 100 -3.06 -10.74 -1.14
C GLU A 100 -2.68 -9.88 0.07
N TYR A 101 -3.58 -8.97 0.44
CA TYR A 101 -3.46 -8.20 1.67
C TYR A 101 -4.25 -8.89 2.76
N ARG A 102 -3.56 -9.24 3.84
CA ARG A 102 -4.15 -9.87 5.02
C ARG A 102 -4.00 -8.92 6.20
N MET A 103 -5.12 -8.47 6.73
CA MET A 103 -5.18 -7.61 7.90
C MET A 103 -5.68 -8.42 9.10
N GLU A 104 -4.82 -8.56 10.09
CA GLU A 104 -5.08 -9.31 11.31
C GLU A 104 -5.26 -8.32 12.46
N THR A 105 -6.38 -8.41 13.15
CA THR A 105 -6.66 -7.63 14.35
C THR A 105 -6.94 -8.57 15.51
N ASP A 106 -6.10 -8.53 16.52
CA ASP A 106 -6.30 -9.31 17.75
C ASP A 106 -6.95 -8.40 18.81
N TYR A 107 -8.05 -8.87 19.38
CA TYR A 107 -8.75 -8.26 20.49
C TYR A 107 -8.57 -9.13 21.74
N THR A 108 -7.70 -8.72 22.66
CA THR A 108 -7.55 -9.39 23.95
C THR A 108 -8.51 -8.77 24.95
N VAL A 109 -9.57 -9.50 25.28
CA VAL A 109 -10.64 -9.09 26.17
C VAL A 109 -10.45 -9.71 27.53
N LYS A 110 -10.49 -8.90 28.59
CA LYS A 110 -10.46 -9.36 29.98
C LYS A 110 -11.76 -8.98 30.68
N ALA A 111 -12.47 -10.00 31.15
CA ALA A 111 -13.68 -9.85 31.93
C ALA A 111 -13.38 -9.43 33.39
N PRO A 112 -14.32 -8.77 34.08
CA PRO A 112 -14.22 -8.50 35.51
C PRO A 112 -14.15 -9.80 36.32
N GLN A 113 -13.47 -9.75 37.47
CA GLN A 113 -13.18 -10.93 38.31
C GLN A 113 -14.43 -11.64 38.83
N ASP A 114 -15.53 -10.90 39.01
CA ASP A 114 -16.74 -11.31 39.70
C ASP A 114 -17.94 -11.53 38.78
N ALA A 115 -17.84 -11.22 37.48
CA ALA A 115 -18.97 -11.32 36.56
C ALA A 115 -18.58 -11.78 35.15
N PRO A 116 -19.38 -12.65 34.51
CA PRO A 116 -19.19 -13.00 33.11
C PRO A 116 -19.50 -11.81 32.19
N ARG A 117 -19.02 -11.88 30.96
CA ARG A 117 -19.26 -10.88 29.91
C ARG A 117 -19.56 -11.54 28.57
N THR A 118 -20.60 -11.08 27.89
CA THR A 118 -20.75 -11.24 26.44
C THR A 118 -20.38 -9.91 25.80
N VAL A 119 -19.25 -9.89 25.09
CA VAL A 119 -18.79 -8.71 24.36
C VAL A 119 -19.16 -8.87 22.89
N ILE A 120 -19.73 -7.84 22.28
CA ILE A 120 -19.91 -7.72 20.83
C ILE A 120 -18.86 -6.75 20.33
N ILE A 121 -17.92 -7.23 19.53
CA ILE A 121 -16.88 -6.43 18.92
C ILE A 121 -17.36 -5.98 17.55
N GLU A 122 -17.42 -4.66 17.33
CA GLU A 122 -17.62 -4.06 16.00
C GLU A 122 -16.27 -3.90 15.32
N GLN A 123 -16.00 -4.78 14.36
CA GLN A 123 -14.87 -4.67 13.45
C GLN A 123 -15.34 -3.91 12.20
N PRO A 124 -14.75 -2.75 11.86
CA PRO A 124 -15.09 -2.04 10.63
C PRO A 124 -14.90 -2.90 9.39
N ARG A 125 -15.89 -2.85 8.50
CA ARG A 125 -15.81 -3.33 7.12
C ARG A 125 -14.96 -2.34 6.34
N LEU A 126 -13.84 -2.80 5.82
CA LEU A 126 -12.98 -1.97 5.01
C LEU A 126 -13.56 -1.79 3.59
N GLY A 127 -13.26 -0.66 2.96
CA GLY A 127 -13.52 -0.45 1.54
C GLY A 127 -12.61 -1.32 0.67
N GLY A 128 -12.88 -1.39 -0.63
CA GLY A 128 -12.29 -2.41 -1.51
C GLY A 128 -13.06 -3.73 -1.44
N ASP A 129 -12.40 -4.84 -1.75
CA ASP A 129 -13.00 -6.18 -1.75
C ASP A 129 -12.58 -7.02 -0.53
N TYR A 130 -12.20 -6.35 0.57
CA TYR A 130 -11.87 -7.02 1.85
C TYR A 130 -13.03 -7.89 2.34
N LYS A 131 -12.71 -9.17 2.57
CA LYS A 131 -13.64 -10.17 3.10
C LYS A 131 -13.16 -10.65 4.45
N LEU A 132 -14.11 -10.87 5.35
CA LEU A 132 -13.85 -11.60 6.58
C LEU A 132 -13.51 -13.06 6.27
N VAL A 133 -12.42 -13.55 6.84
CA VAL A 133 -11.96 -14.94 6.72
C VAL A 133 -11.92 -15.64 8.07
N GLU A 134 -11.60 -14.89 9.13
CA GLU A 134 -11.64 -15.37 10.50
C GLU A 134 -12.26 -14.29 11.41
N PRO A 135 -13.18 -14.64 12.33
CA PRO A 135 -13.79 -15.96 12.53
C PRO A 135 -14.71 -16.36 11.36
N ASP A 136 -15.29 -17.57 11.38
CA ASP A 136 -16.18 -18.07 10.32
C ASP A 136 -17.25 -17.01 9.97
N PRO A 137 -17.24 -16.44 8.75
CA PRO A 137 -18.15 -15.37 8.37
C PRO A 137 -19.62 -15.72 8.52
N LYS A 138 -19.98 -17.02 8.48
CA LYS A 138 -21.36 -17.49 8.65
C LYS A 138 -21.86 -17.32 10.08
N THR A 139 -20.97 -17.16 11.05
CA THR A 139 -21.29 -17.00 12.47
C THR A 139 -21.34 -15.54 12.91
N VAL A 140 -21.01 -14.60 12.02
CA VAL A 140 -20.82 -13.18 12.32
C VAL A 140 -22.01 -12.37 11.83
N GLY A 141 -22.58 -11.56 12.71
CA GLY A 141 -23.60 -10.58 12.34
C GLY A 141 -22.98 -9.44 11.54
N MET A 142 -23.74 -8.76 10.69
CA MET A 142 -23.23 -7.67 9.87
C MET A 142 -24.18 -6.47 9.89
N THR A 143 -23.60 -5.27 9.88
CA THR A 143 -24.30 -4.02 9.55
C THR A 143 -23.79 -3.51 8.20
N ALA A 144 -24.27 -2.33 7.78
CA ALA A 144 -23.73 -1.66 6.60
C ALA A 144 -22.21 -1.44 6.72
N ASN A 145 -21.71 -1.10 7.91
CA ASN A 145 -20.33 -0.63 8.11
C ASN A 145 -19.46 -1.58 8.93
N ASP A 146 -20.02 -2.55 9.65
CA ASP A 146 -19.28 -3.34 10.64
C ASP A 146 -19.64 -4.82 10.60
N TYR A 147 -18.65 -5.65 10.91
CA TYR A 147 -18.82 -7.02 11.38
C TYR A 147 -19.05 -7.01 12.90
N ARG A 148 -20.10 -7.69 13.38
CA ARG A 148 -20.45 -7.84 14.79
C ARG A 148 -20.11 -9.24 15.26
N ILE A 149 -19.02 -9.35 16.02
CA ILE A 149 -18.47 -10.62 16.46
C ILE A 149 -18.71 -10.77 17.97
N ALA A 150 -19.47 -11.79 18.36
CA ALA A 150 -19.77 -12.05 19.76
C ALA A 150 -18.70 -12.94 20.42
N LEU A 151 -18.19 -12.50 21.57
CA LEU A 151 -17.23 -13.22 22.40
C LEU A 151 -17.79 -13.36 23.81
N SER A 152 -17.93 -14.59 24.30
CA SER A 152 -18.40 -14.85 25.67
C SER A 152 -17.25 -15.25 26.58
N LEU A 153 -17.18 -14.61 27.74
CA LEU A 153 -16.17 -14.78 28.77
C LEU A 153 -16.82 -15.08 30.12
N LYS A 154 -16.22 -16.01 30.88
CA LYS A 154 -16.52 -16.25 32.29
C LYS A 154 -15.93 -15.12 33.15
N ALA A 155 -16.33 -15.06 34.41
CA ALA A 155 -15.75 -14.13 35.38
C ALA A 155 -14.23 -14.34 35.49
N GLY A 156 -13.47 -13.24 35.45
CA GLY A 156 -12.01 -13.19 35.49
C GLY A 156 -11.30 -13.72 34.24
N GLU A 157 -12.04 -14.24 33.26
CA GLU A 157 -11.45 -14.85 32.06
C GLU A 157 -10.85 -13.80 31.12
N THR A 158 -9.73 -14.16 30.51
CA THR A 158 -9.13 -13.40 29.40
C THR A 158 -9.18 -14.26 28.14
N LYS A 159 -9.71 -13.71 27.05
CA LYS A 159 -9.74 -14.36 25.73
C LYS A 159 -9.22 -13.43 24.66
N THR A 160 -8.54 -13.99 23.68
CA THR A 160 -8.19 -13.28 22.45
C THR A 160 -9.12 -13.70 21.34
N LEU A 161 -9.77 -12.73 20.69
CA LEU A 161 -10.46 -12.90 19.43
C LEU A 161 -9.56 -12.39 18.31
N ARG A 162 -9.19 -13.28 17.39
CA ARG A 162 -8.50 -12.93 16.16
C ARG A 162 -9.51 -12.63 15.07
N VAL A 163 -9.32 -11.53 14.37
CA VAL A 163 -10.14 -11.12 13.23
C VAL A 163 -9.26 -10.91 12.02
N VAL A 164 -9.51 -11.65 10.94
CA VAL A 164 -8.73 -11.60 9.71
C VAL A 164 -9.62 -11.14 8.57
N LEU A 165 -9.23 -10.02 7.96
CA LEU A 165 -9.77 -9.56 6.69
C LEU A 165 -8.74 -9.80 5.57
N GLU A 166 -9.18 -10.31 4.43
CA GLU A 166 -8.35 -10.52 3.25
C GLU A 166 -8.90 -9.79 2.03
N ASP A 167 -8.03 -9.15 1.26
CA ASP A 167 -8.33 -8.58 -0.06
C ASP A 167 -7.31 -9.07 -1.07
N GLN A 168 -7.77 -9.47 -2.24
CA GLN A 168 -6.91 -9.87 -3.35
C GLN A 168 -6.99 -8.80 -4.43
N VAL A 169 -5.90 -8.06 -4.59
CA VAL A 169 -5.80 -7.02 -5.61
C VAL A 169 -4.91 -7.46 -6.75
N TRP A 170 -5.21 -6.95 -7.95
CA TRP A 170 -4.33 -7.05 -9.09
C TRP A 170 -3.70 -5.70 -9.38
N GLN A 171 -2.36 -5.66 -9.35
CA GLN A 171 -1.58 -4.50 -9.72
C GLN A 171 -1.06 -4.68 -11.14
N SER A 172 -1.12 -3.62 -11.95
CA SER A 172 -0.63 -3.63 -13.33
C SER A 172 0.52 -2.64 -13.46
N TYR A 173 1.63 -3.10 -14.05
CA TYR A 173 2.82 -2.30 -14.25
C TYR A 173 3.28 -2.39 -15.71
N SER A 174 3.61 -1.25 -16.30
CA SER A 174 4.27 -1.17 -17.60
C SER A 174 5.74 -1.57 -17.45
N ILE A 175 6.19 -2.58 -18.20
CA ILE A 175 7.59 -3.04 -18.18
C ILE A 175 8.52 -1.95 -18.71
N SER A 176 8.05 -1.16 -19.68
CA SER A 176 8.81 -0.06 -20.28
C SER A 176 9.25 0.99 -19.25
N ASP A 177 8.47 1.17 -18.19
CA ASP A 177 8.71 2.17 -17.15
C ASP A 177 9.49 1.58 -15.95
N MET A 178 9.74 0.28 -15.94
CA MET A 178 10.46 -0.37 -14.84
C MET A 178 11.97 -0.07 -14.90
N PRO A 179 12.59 0.32 -13.77
CA PRO A 179 14.03 0.41 -13.67
C PRO A 179 14.68 -0.98 -13.70
N ALA A 180 15.95 -1.04 -14.10
CA ALA A 180 16.70 -2.29 -14.22
C ALA A 180 16.70 -3.11 -12.92
N ASP A 181 16.76 -2.47 -11.76
CA ASP A 181 16.83 -3.17 -10.47
C ASP A 181 15.52 -3.87 -10.11
N ARG A 182 14.36 -3.28 -10.46
CA ARG A 182 13.06 -3.93 -10.28
C ARG A 182 12.92 -5.15 -11.19
N LEU A 183 13.36 -5.03 -12.44
CA LEU A 183 13.40 -6.16 -13.37
C LEU A 183 14.32 -7.27 -12.87
N MET A 184 15.45 -6.91 -12.26
CA MET A 184 16.33 -7.90 -11.61
C MET A 184 15.73 -8.53 -10.37
N ALA A 185 14.95 -7.81 -9.57
CA ALA A 185 14.23 -8.39 -8.45
C ALA A 185 13.30 -9.51 -8.93
N TYR A 186 12.57 -9.31 -10.04
CA TYR A 186 11.78 -10.37 -10.68
C TYR A 186 12.64 -11.52 -11.22
N ALA A 187 13.82 -11.23 -11.77
CA ALA A 187 14.74 -12.26 -12.24
C ALA A 187 15.33 -13.12 -11.11
N SER A 188 15.57 -12.53 -9.93
CA SER A 188 16.20 -13.17 -8.78
C SER A 188 15.20 -13.75 -7.77
N GLY A 189 13.92 -13.42 -7.87
CA GLY A 189 12.87 -13.89 -6.97
C GLY A 189 12.73 -15.42 -6.94
N ASN A 190 12.53 -15.96 -5.74
CA ASN A 190 12.33 -17.39 -5.50
C ASN A 190 10.83 -17.67 -5.32
N GLY A 191 10.12 -18.10 -6.36
CA GLY A 191 8.86 -18.84 -6.19
C GLY A 191 7.70 -18.52 -7.14
N ALA A 192 7.50 -17.25 -7.52
CA ALA A 192 6.32 -16.87 -8.31
C ALA A 192 6.50 -17.00 -9.84
N LEU A 193 7.75 -17.03 -10.32
CA LEU A 193 8.08 -16.97 -11.75
C LEU A 193 8.80 -18.22 -12.25
N SER A 194 8.42 -18.66 -13.44
CA SER A 194 9.09 -19.75 -14.15
C SER A 194 10.56 -19.38 -14.46
N SER A 195 11.41 -20.37 -14.72
CA SER A 195 12.80 -20.13 -15.12
C SER A 195 12.91 -19.31 -16.41
N SER A 196 11.98 -19.52 -17.36
CA SER A 196 11.92 -18.73 -18.61
C SER A 196 11.53 -17.29 -18.36
N ALA A 197 10.54 -17.03 -17.50
CA ALA A 197 10.13 -15.67 -17.13
C ALA A 197 11.27 -14.92 -16.44
N ARG A 198 11.94 -15.55 -15.47
CA ARG A 198 13.10 -14.98 -14.77
C ARG A 198 14.24 -14.63 -15.72
N LYS A 199 14.55 -15.54 -16.66
CA LYS A 199 15.56 -15.29 -17.70
C LYS A 199 15.17 -14.10 -18.58
N ALA A 200 13.92 -14.00 -18.99
CA ALA A 200 13.44 -12.89 -19.81
C ALA A 200 13.54 -11.55 -19.08
N PHE A 201 13.17 -11.49 -17.79
CA PHE A 201 13.38 -10.29 -16.97
C PHE A 201 14.86 -9.91 -16.83
N ALA A 202 15.76 -10.90 -16.65
CA ALA A 202 17.19 -10.65 -16.61
C ALA A 202 17.74 -10.05 -17.92
N GLU A 203 17.28 -10.57 -19.07
CA GLU A 203 17.65 -10.05 -20.38
C GLU A 203 17.15 -8.60 -20.59
N ILE A 204 15.89 -8.32 -20.24
CA ILE A 204 15.31 -6.97 -20.29
C ILE A 204 16.06 -6.02 -19.36
N ALA A 205 16.40 -6.45 -18.14
CA ALA A 205 17.20 -5.67 -17.21
C ALA A 205 18.60 -5.35 -17.76
N GLY A 206 19.25 -6.32 -18.41
CA GLY A 206 20.53 -6.13 -19.09
C GLY A 206 20.46 -5.08 -20.21
N LEU A 207 19.41 -5.14 -21.03
CA LEU A 207 19.16 -4.14 -22.08
C LEU A 207 18.91 -2.74 -21.49
N ARG A 208 18.16 -2.65 -20.39
CA ARG A 208 17.93 -1.37 -19.69
C ARG A 208 19.23 -0.76 -19.18
N ARG A 209 20.09 -1.55 -18.52
CA ARG A 209 21.42 -1.08 -18.08
C ARG A 209 22.30 -0.62 -19.23
N ALA A 210 22.27 -1.33 -20.36
CA ALA A 210 23.04 -0.94 -21.53
C ALA A 210 22.55 0.40 -22.09
N LEU A 211 21.24 0.65 -22.12
CA LEU A 211 20.68 1.95 -22.51
C LEU A 211 21.11 3.07 -21.56
N ASP A 212 21.05 2.83 -20.24
CA ASP A 212 21.49 3.80 -19.24
C ASP A 212 23.00 4.14 -19.41
N ASP A 213 23.84 3.15 -19.70
CA ASP A 213 25.27 3.33 -20.01
C ASP A 213 25.50 4.12 -21.32
N PHE A 214 24.73 3.85 -22.37
CA PHE A 214 24.77 4.66 -23.60
C PHE A 214 24.37 6.11 -23.35
N ASP A 215 23.33 6.35 -22.55
CA ASP A 215 22.87 7.69 -22.20
C ASP A 215 23.96 8.47 -21.44
N GLN A 216 24.62 7.83 -20.48
CA GLN A 216 25.75 8.42 -19.76
C GLN A 216 26.91 8.76 -20.70
N LYS A 217 27.31 7.85 -21.60
CA LYS A 217 28.39 8.08 -22.58
C LYS A 217 28.06 9.19 -23.56
N ILE A 218 26.82 9.28 -24.03
CA ILE A 218 26.36 10.35 -24.92
C ILE A 218 26.39 11.69 -24.18
N ALA A 219 25.91 11.74 -22.93
CA ALA A 219 25.94 12.95 -22.12
C ALA A 219 27.38 13.43 -21.88
N ALA A 220 28.31 12.53 -21.53
CA ALA A 220 29.71 12.85 -21.37
C ALA A 220 30.34 13.44 -22.65
N ALA A 221 30.18 12.76 -23.79
CA ALA A 221 30.73 13.24 -25.07
C ALA A 221 30.13 14.59 -25.51
N LYS A 222 28.85 14.84 -25.22
CA LYS A 222 28.20 16.14 -25.46
C LYS A 222 28.79 17.23 -24.55
N SER A 223 29.03 16.91 -23.29
CA SER A 223 29.66 17.82 -22.33
C SER A 223 31.08 18.19 -22.77
N ASP A 224 31.91 17.21 -23.14
CA ASP A 224 33.27 17.45 -23.62
C ASP A 224 33.28 18.35 -24.86
N ARG A 225 32.38 18.09 -25.81
CA ARG A 225 32.26 18.90 -27.03
C ARG A 225 31.86 20.34 -26.70
N GLN A 226 30.96 20.53 -25.72
CA GLN A 226 30.55 21.86 -25.28
C GLN A 226 31.69 22.64 -24.64
N THR A 227 32.52 21.97 -23.82
CA THR A 227 33.73 22.57 -23.24
C THR A 227 34.69 23.05 -24.33
N ILE A 228 34.90 22.26 -25.39
CA ILE A 228 35.76 22.67 -26.51
C ILE A 228 35.17 23.88 -27.24
N PHE A 229 33.86 23.93 -27.49
CA PHE A 229 33.24 25.10 -28.12
C PHE A 229 33.39 26.39 -27.30
N GLN A 230 33.29 26.29 -25.97
CA GLN A 230 33.53 27.43 -25.08
C GLN A 230 34.99 27.91 -25.15
N ASP A 231 35.94 26.97 -25.19
CA ASP A 231 37.35 27.33 -25.31
C ASP A 231 37.70 27.92 -26.69
N GLN A 232 37.13 27.41 -27.78
CA GLN A 232 37.25 28.02 -29.11
C GLN A 232 36.76 29.47 -29.12
N ALA A 233 35.64 29.77 -28.45
CA ALA A 233 35.15 31.13 -28.34
C ALA A 233 36.15 32.04 -27.62
N ARG A 234 36.76 31.56 -26.52
CA ARG A 234 37.83 32.26 -25.80
C ARG A 234 39.07 32.48 -26.68
N ILE A 235 39.53 31.46 -27.40
CA ILE A 235 40.70 31.56 -28.29
C ILE A 235 40.43 32.56 -29.42
N ARG A 236 39.25 32.51 -30.05
CA ARG A 236 38.85 33.45 -31.10
C ARG A 236 38.78 34.89 -30.58
N GLU A 237 38.33 35.09 -29.34
CA GLU A 237 38.33 36.41 -28.72
C GLU A 237 39.75 36.91 -28.44
N ASN A 238 40.62 36.06 -27.89
CA ASN A 238 42.03 36.40 -27.66
C ASN A 238 42.75 36.76 -28.98
N LEU A 239 42.51 36.01 -30.06
CA LEU A 239 43.07 36.27 -31.38
C LEU A 239 42.72 37.66 -31.93
N LYS A 240 41.52 38.20 -31.64
CA LYS A 240 41.13 39.56 -32.07
C LYS A 240 41.98 40.64 -31.41
N SER A 241 42.48 40.39 -30.20
CA SER A 241 43.27 41.35 -29.43
C SER A 241 44.74 41.42 -29.89
N LEU A 242 45.21 40.43 -30.67
CA LEU A 242 46.58 40.34 -31.14
C LEU A 242 46.77 41.05 -32.48
N THR A 243 47.76 41.96 -32.55
CA THR A 243 48.13 42.68 -33.78
C THR A 243 49.45 42.14 -34.36
N GLY A 244 49.45 41.80 -35.65
CA GLY A 244 50.64 41.31 -36.37
C GLY A 244 50.89 39.79 -36.23
N LYS A 245 51.88 39.28 -36.96
CA LYS A 245 52.26 37.85 -36.92
C LYS A 245 53.15 37.58 -35.70
N SER A 246 52.62 36.86 -34.70
CA SER A 246 53.36 36.47 -33.50
C SER A 246 53.35 34.94 -33.30
N ALA A 247 54.35 34.41 -32.59
CA ALA A 247 54.39 32.99 -32.22
C ALA A 247 53.17 32.57 -31.39
N VAL A 248 52.60 33.50 -30.60
CA VAL A 248 51.38 33.28 -29.81
C VAL A 248 50.16 33.11 -30.72
N GLN A 249 50.05 33.92 -31.78
CA GLN A 249 48.97 33.79 -32.77
C GLN A 249 49.01 32.41 -33.45
N GLN A 250 50.19 31.96 -33.86
CA GLN A 250 50.34 30.65 -34.50
C GLN A 250 49.90 29.52 -33.55
N ARG A 251 50.31 29.58 -32.28
CA ARG A 251 49.92 28.58 -31.27
C ARG A 251 48.40 28.48 -31.10
N TYR A 252 47.68 29.61 -31.08
CA TYR A 252 46.22 29.60 -31.00
C TYR A 252 45.55 29.02 -32.26
N LEU A 253 46.09 29.29 -33.44
CA LEU A 253 45.58 28.69 -34.68
C LEU A 253 45.81 27.17 -34.69
N ASP A 254 46.97 26.71 -34.24
CA ASP A 254 47.27 25.27 -34.12
C ASP A 254 46.34 24.59 -33.11
N GLU A 255 46.06 25.24 -31.97
CA GLU A 255 45.12 24.75 -30.95
C GLU A 255 43.69 24.67 -31.51
N LEU A 256 43.23 25.67 -32.27
CA LEU A 256 41.93 25.63 -32.95
C LEU A 256 41.83 24.43 -33.90
N ASN A 257 42.87 24.14 -34.68
CA ASN A 257 42.89 22.98 -35.58
C ASN A 257 42.74 21.65 -34.81
N VAL A 258 43.48 21.49 -33.70
CA VAL A 258 43.37 20.30 -32.83
C VAL A 258 41.96 20.18 -32.21
N GLN A 259 41.36 21.31 -31.86
CA GLN A 259 40.00 21.36 -31.33
C GLN A 259 38.95 20.99 -32.37
N GLU A 260 39.08 21.45 -33.63
CA GLU A 260 38.20 21.04 -34.73
C GLU A 260 38.27 19.54 -34.99
N ASP A 261 39.48 18.95 -34.99
CA ASP A 261 39.66 17.49 -35.10
C ASP A 261 38.96 16.75 -33.94
N SER A 262 39.05 17.28 -32.73
CA SER A 262 38.43 16.72 -31.54
C SER A 262 36.90 16.81 -31.58
N ILE A 263 36.35 17.96 -32.02
CA ILE A 263 34.91 18.15 -32.24
C ILE A 263 34.38 17.17 -33.28
N SER A 264 35.12 16.98 -34.38
CA SER A 264 34.77 16.01 -35.43
C SER A 264 34.72 14.58 -34.88
N LYS A 265 35.73 14.17 -34.11
CA LYS A 265 35.76 12.85 -33.43
C LYS A 265 34.59 12.68 -32.44
N LEU A 266 34.34 13.66 -31.58
CA LEU A 266 33.24 13.62 -30.62
C LEU A 266 31.87 13.58 -31.31
N THR A 267 31.70 14.32 -32.40
CA THR A 267 30.44 14.32 -33.16
C THR A 267 30.18 12.96 -33.78
N ARG A 268 31.19 12.33 -34.40
CA ARG A 268 31.08 10.95 -34.91
C ARG A 268 30.79 9.96 -33.77
N ARG A 269 31.43 10.12 -32.62
CA ARG A 269 31.20 9.27 -31.44
C ARG A 269 29.78 9.39 -30.90
N ILE A 270 29.24 10.61 -30.81
CA ILE A 270 27.85 10.84 -30.39
C ILE A 270 26.89 10.17 -31.37
N GLN A 271 27.12 10.30 -32.68
CA GLN A 271 26.29 9.65 -33.70
C GLN A 271 26.32 8.13 -33.57
N ASP A 272 27.51 7.53 -33.47
CA ASP A 272 27.71 6.09 -33.30
C ASP A 272 27.02 5.57 -32.03
N LEU A 273 27.25 6.20 -30.88
CA LEU A 273 26.60 5.84 -29.62
C LEU A 273 25.08 5.98 -29.71
N SER A 274 24.57 7.02 -30.38
CA SER A 274 23.11 7.23 -30.54
C SER A 274 22.49 6.14 -31.42
N SER A 275 23.16 5.73 -32.50
CA SER A 275 22.71 4.62 -33.34
C SER A 275 22.72 3.29 -32.59
N GLN A 276 23.77 3.00 -31.81
CA GLN A 276 23.83 1.79 -30.97
C GLN A 276 22.76 1.78 -29.89
N ARG A 277 22.53 2.92 -29.23
CA ARG A 277 21.44 3.10 -28.26
C ARG A 277 20.08 2.84 -28.90
N GLN A 278 19.82 3.37 -30.09
CA GLN A 278 18.55 3.14 -30.79
C GLN A 278 18.37 1.66 -31.12
N ALA A 279 19.40 0.98 -31.61
CA ALA A 279 19.33 -0.46 -31.86
C ALA A 279 19.00 -1.27 -30.59
N LYS A 280 19.57 -0.88 -29.44
CA LYS A 280 19.25 -1.49 -28.14
C LYS A 280 17.85 -1.16 -27.64
N GLN A 281 17.35 0.04 -27.94
CA GLN A 281 15.98 0.43 -27.62
C GLN A 281 14.98 -0.42 -28.41
N ASP A 282 15.23 -0.64 -29.70
CA ASP A 282 14.39 -1.47 -30.55
C ASP A 282 14.44 -2.95 -30.10
N GLU A 283 15.61 -3.44 -29.69
CA GLU A 283 15.78 -4.77 -29.11
C GLU A 283 14.97 -4.92 -27.82
N LEU A 284 15.04 -3.92 -26.93
CA LEU A 284 14.27 -3.87 -25.68
C LEU A 284 12.77 -3.92 -25.96
N GLN A 285 12.26 -3.07 -26.86
CA GLN A 285 10.84 -3.04 -27.20
C GLN A 285 10.34 -4.37 -27.77
N LYS A 286 11.14 -5.02 -28.63
CA LYS A 286 10.81 -6.36 -29.15
C LYS A 286 10.75 -7.41 -28.04
N LYS A 287 11.70 -7.39 -27.10
CA LYS A 287 11.72 -8.31 -25.95
C LYS A 287 10.53 -8.09 -25.01
N ILE A 288 10.18 -6.83 -24.74
CA ILE A 288 9.02 -6.47 -23.93
C ILE A 288 7.72 -6.95 -24.59
N ALA A 289 7.55 -6.71 -25.90
CA ALA A 289 6.37 -7.13 -26.64
C ALA A 289 6.22 -8.66 -26.73
N ALA A 290 7.35 -9.37 -26.79
CA ALA A 290 7.38 -10.83 -26.86
C ALA A 290 7.24 -11.51 -25.49
N LEU A 291 7.34 -10.78 -24.37
CA LEU A 291 7.22 -11.37 -23.05
C LEU A 291 5.76 -11.76 -22.79
N SER A 292 5.53 -13.06 -22.63
CA SER A 292 4.23 -13.61 -22.28
C SER A 292 4.37 -14.82 -21.36
N PHE A 293 3.67 -14.81 -20.22
CA PHE A 293 3.53 -15.96 -19.31
C PHE A 293 2.33 -15.77 -18.35
#